data_AF-A0A6A6GIU6-F1
#
_entry.id   AF-A0A6A6GIU6-F1
#
_cell.length_a   1.000
_cell.length_b   1.000
_cell.length_c   1.000
_cell.angle_alpha   90.00
_cell.angle_beta   90.00
_cell.angle_gamma   90.00
#
_symmetry.space_group_name_H-M   'P 1'
#
loop_
_entity.id
_entity.type
_entity.pdbx_description
1 polymer ?
#
loop_
_entity_poly.entity_id
_entity_poly.type
_entity_poly.pdbx_seq_one_letter_code
_entity_poly.pdbx_strand_id
1 'polypeptide(L)'
;MPLVSFHEWKAAVLGGPITGLIGSIIFLFVAILSYLEVLNAPSDPCCAYTVTNTTTSTGAMVVTVAPDLSQCHHHHQNHSSLLASDRATSLIPPSDPTPLIAIADKSLTTVDVVPVATPSAPVTAAVPSKPITLLPRRHHFLPHHLQQLAFLAALINLFGNLIYFPSTIVSLPPVQARISPIHFRYANWFLQIISSLGMWLASLLLVSETQIRWWRPAFGVVGWWISMLNVTGGFGFLISGILGYAAYTDICGPLYLRSMVANFIGCWGFFIAAILMWYEATEKFPVVDVR
;
A
#
# COMPACT_ATOMS: atom_id res chain seq x y z
N MET A 1 -5.12 19.78 -40.62
CA MET A 1 -4.29 18.85 -39.84
C MET A 1 -2.84 19.16 -40.15
N PRO A 2 -1.97 19.51 -39.19
CA PRO A 2 -0.57 19.66 -39.49
C PRO A 2 0.00 18.27 -39.83
N LEU A 3 0.85 18.24 -40.86
CA LEU A 3 1.54 17.05 -41.36
C LEU A 3 2.57 16.61 -40.32
N VAL A 4 2.14 15.79 -39.37
CA VAL A 4 3.05 15.01 -38.52
C VAL A 4 3.82 14.09 -39.46
N SER A 5 5.15 14.15 -39.42
CA SER A 5 6.00 13.38 -40.33
C SER A 5 5.74 11.87 -40.16
N PHE A 6 5.87 11.10 -41.24
CA PHE A 6 5.64 9.65 -41.24
C PHE A 6 6.46 8.91 -40.15
N HIS A 7 7.58 9.48 -39.74
CA HIS A 7 8.42 8.93 -38.68
C HIS A 7 7.84 9.15 -37.27
N GLU A 8 7.28 10.34 -37.01
CA GLU A 8 6.56 10.67 -35.77
C GLU A 8 5.27 9.86 -35.65
N TRP A 9 4.60 9.59 -36.76
CA TRP A 9 3.38 8.77 -36.77
C TRP A 9 3.66 7.31 -36.40
N LYS A 10 4.74 6.71 -36.94
CA LYS A 10 5.19 5.37 -36.54
C LYS A 10 5.61 5.32 -35.07
N ALA A 11 6.32 6.33 -34.58
CA ALA A 11 6.74 6.40 -33.18
C ALA A 11 5.53 6.47 -32.23
N ALA A 12 4.50 7.25 -32.56
CA ALA A 12 3.29 7.36 -31.74
C ALA A 12 2.42 6.08 -31.78
N VAL A 13 2.20 5.51 -32.97
CA VAL A 13 1.31 4.35 -33.17
C VAL A 13 1.95 3.04 -32.68
N LEU A 14 3.27 2.93 -32.73
CA LEU A 14 3.99 1.75 -32.24
C LEU A 14 4.45 1.91 -30.78
N GLY A 15 4.87 3.11 -30.38
CA GLY A 15 5.43 3.37 -29.05
C GLY A 15 4.42 3.28 -27.93
N GLY A 16 3.18 3.76 -28.14
CA GLY A 16 2.12 3.70 -27.13
C GLY A 16 1.81 2.28 -26.66
N PRO A 17 1.45 1.35 -27.57
CA PRO A 17 1.19 -0.04 -27.20
C PRO A 17 2.39 -0.78 -26.58
N ILE A 18 3.61 -0.55 -27.09
CA ILE A 18 4.81 -1.20 -26.55
C ILE A 18 5.11 -0.71 -25.13
N THR A 19 5.09 0.60 -24.91
CA THR A 19 5.31 1.18 -23.57
C THR A 19 4.20 0.78 -22.60
N GLY A 20 2.95 0.66 -23.08
CA GLY A 20 1.84 0.11 -22.32
C GLY A 20 2.07 -1.34 -21.87
N LEU A 21 2.60 -2.20 -22.75
CA LEU A 21 2.95 -3.58 -22.40
C LEU A 21 4.11 -3.64 -21.38
N ILE A 22 5.15 -2.82 -21.55
CA ILE A 22 6.25 -2.75 -20.58
C ILE A 22 5.71 -2.30 -19.22
N GLY A 23 4.86 -1.27 -19.21
CA GLY A 23 4.20 -0.78 -18.00
C GLY A 23 3.35 -1.86 -17.32
N SER A 24 2.58 -2.65 -18.08
CA SER A 24 1.75 -3.71 -17.51
C SER A 24 2.56 -4.86 -16.90
N ILE A 25 3.71 -5.20 -17.48
CA ILE A 25 4.65 -6.17 -16.91
C ILE A 25 5.17 -5.66 -15.56
N ILE A 26 5.58 -4.39 -15.50
CA ILE A 26 6.07 -3.78 -14.27
C ILE A 26 4.96 -3.74 -13.21
N PHE A 27 3.75 -3.30 -13.57
CA PHE A 27 2.64 -3.27 -12.62
C PHE A 27 2.26 -4.67 -12.11
N LEU A 28 2.27 -5.68 -12.96
CA LEU A 28 2.02 -7.06 -12.54
C LEU A 28 3.10 -7.55 -11.57
N PHE A 29 4.36 -7.30 -11.87
CA PHE A 29 5.47 -7.67 -11.00
C PHE A 29 5.36 -6.98 -9.63
N VAL A 30 5.11 -5.67 -9.62
CA VAL A 30 4.88 -4.91 -8.38
C VAL A 30 3.68 -5.45 -7.61
N ALA A 31 2.55 -5.75 -8.27
CA ALA A 31 1.38 -6.29 -7.61
C ALA A 31 1.63 -7.67 -6.96
N ILE A 32 2.44 -8.52 -7.60
CA ILE A 32 2.88 -9.79 -7.00
C ILE A 32 3.74 -9.52 -5.76
N LEU A 33 4.70 -8.60 -5.85
CA LEU A 33 5.56 -8.25 -4.72
C LEU A 33 4.76 -7.64 -3.55
N SER A 34 3.84 -6.71 -3.80
CA SER A 34 2.98 -6.13 -2.76
C SER A 34 2.09 -7.18 -2.10
N TYR A 35 1.55 -8.13 -2.87
CA TYR A 35 0.79 -9.24 -2.31
C TYR A 35 1.67 -10.13 -1.42
N LEU A 36 2.89 -10.46 -1.85
CA LEU A 36 3.84 -11.23 -1.05
C LEU A 36 4.32 -10.47 0.19
N GLU A 37 4.49 -9.15 0.11
CA GLU A 37 4.85 -8.30 1.24
C GLU A 37 3.80 -8.39 2.33
N VAL A 38 2.51 -8.22 2.01
CA VAL A 38 1.44 -8.30 3.01
C VAL A 38 1.27 -9.72 3.57
N LEU A 39 1.52 -10.76 2.77
CA LEU A 39 1.50 -12.16 3.27
C LEU A 39 2.61 -12.45 4.27
N ASN A 40 3.78 -11.84 4.07
CA ASN A 40 4.98 -12.08 4.86
C ASN A 40 5.26 -10.99 5.89
N ALA A 41 4.45 -9.92 5.90
CA ALA A 41 4.52 -8.86 6.89
C ALA A 41 4.53 -9.49 8.29
N PRO A 42 5.49 -9.10 9.15
CA PRO A 42 5.43 -9.51 10.54
C PRO A 42 4.07 -9.10 11.10
N SER A 43 3.50 -9.95 11.96
CA SER A 43 2.41 -9.51 12.82
C SER A 43 2.99 -8.40 13.70
N ASP A 44 2.62 -7.14 13.44
CA ASP A 44 3.27 -6.02 14.10
C ASP A 44 3.18 -6.14 15.62
N PRO A 45 4.30 -6.00 16.35
CA PRO A 45 4.33 -6.00 17.81
C PRO A 45 3.69 -4.75 18.42
N CYS A 46 3.18 -3.79 17.64
CA CYS A 46 2.50 -2.60 18.18
C CYS A 46 1.15 -2.90 18.87
N CYS A 47 0.64 -4.12 18.72
CA CYS A 47 -0.47 -4.63 19.51
C CYS A 47 -0.01 -5.52 20.69
N ALA A 48 1.30 -5.65 20.92
CA ALA A 48 1.84 -6.29 22.10
C ALA A 48 1.75 -5.32 23.27
N TYR A 49 0.94 -5.67 24.26
CA TYR A 49 0.82 -4.92 25.49
C TYR A 49 1.86 -5.43 26.48
N THR A 50 2.73 -4.53 26.94
CA THR A 50 3.54 -4.78 28.13
C THR A 50 2.69 -4.55 29.37
N VAL A 51 2.59 -5.59 30.20
CA VAL A 51 1.89 -5.54 31.47
C VAL A 51 2.92 -5.31 32.56
N THR A 52 2.93 -4.11 33.15
CA THR A 52 3.79 -3.78 34.27
C THR A 52 2.98 -3.79 35.56
N ASN A 53 3.39 -4.63 36.50
CA ASN A 53 2.75 -4.73 37.81
C ASN A 53 3.54 -3.85 38.79
N THR A 54 2.91 -2.78 39.28
CA THR A 54 3.51 -1.91 40.30
C THR A 54 2.74 -2.06 41.60
N THR A 55 3.42 -2.48 42.66
CA THR A 55 2.80 -2.60 43.98
C THR A 55 2.93 -1.27 44.71
N THR A 56 1.81 -0.60 44.95
CA THR A 56 1.78 0.63 45.77
C THR A 56 2.09 0.34 47.23
N SER A 57 2.63 1.32 47.96
CA SER A 57 3.01 1.23 49.39
C SER A 57 1.85 0.89 50.33
N THR A 58 0.61 0.94 49.85
CA THR A 58 -0.62 0.55 50.56
C THR A 58 -1.03 -0.92 50.33
N GLY A 59 -0.23 -1.70 49.59
CA GLY A 59 -0.50 -3.11 49.29
C GLY A 59 -1.43 -3.35 48.09
N ALA A 60 -1.87 -2.30 47.40
CA ALA A 60 -2.63 -2.43 46.15
C ALA A 60 -1.68 -2.70 44.97
N MET A 61 -1.97 -3.72 44.16
CA MET A 61 -1.24 -4.01 42.93
C MET A 61 -1.91 -3.27 41.77
N VAL A 62 -1.21 -2.31 41.17
CA VAL A 62 -1.66 -1.59 39.98
C VAL A 62 -1.04 -2.27 38.76
N VAL A 63 -1.89 -2.88 37.96
CA VAL A 63 -1.51 -3.51 36.68
C VAL A 63 -1.64 -2.45 35.60
N THR A 64 -0.52 -1.94 35.11
CA THR A 64 -0.49 -0.96 34.02
C THR A 64 -0.26 -1.70 32.71
N VAL A 65 -1.27 -1.66 31.84
CA VAL A 65 -1.19 -2.23 30.50
C VAL A 65 -0.81 -1.10 29.55
N ALA A 66 0.42 -1.10 29.07
CA ALA A 66 0.93 -0.09 28.13
C ALA A 66 1.38 -0.76 26.82
N PRO A 67 1.08 -0.18 25.65
CA PRO A 67 1.57 -0.71 24.38
C PRO A 67 3.11 -0.67 24.34
N ASP A 68 3.77 -1.74 23.91
CA ASP A 68 5.23 -1.76 23.73
C ASP A 68 5.61 -1.00 22.46
N LEU A 69 5.76 0.32 22.61
CA LEU A 69 6.14 1.21 21.52
C LEU A 69 7.63 1.11 21.17
N SER A 70 8.45 0.39 21.95
CA SER A 70 9.90 0.28 21.72
C SER A 70 10.25 -0.67 20.57
N GLN A 71 9.34 -1.59 20.24
CA GLN A 71 9.45 -2.54 19.13
C GLN A 71 8.66 -2.10 17.88
N CYS A 72 8.01 -0.93 17.94
CA CYS A 72 7.25 -0.36 16.84
C CYS A 72 8.17 0.33 15.82
N HIS A 73 8.53 -0.38 14.77
CA HIS A 73 9.37 0.13 13.68
C HIS A 73 8.55 0.71 12.52
N HIS A 74 7.43 1.40 12.79
CA HIS A 74 6.58 1.99 11.75
C HIS A 74 6.45 3.50 11.95
N HIS A 75 6.47 4.23 10.85
CA HIS A 75 6.49 5.70 10.77
C HIS A 75 5.18 6.39 11.23
N HIS A 76 4.20 5.64 11.77
CA HIS A 76 2.93 6.17 12.28
C HIS A 76 3.06 7.06 13.54
N GLN A 77 4.26 7.24 14.09
CA GLN A 77 4.45 8.10 15.27
C GLN A 77 4.72 9.58 14.92
N ASN A 78 5.27 9.90 13.74
CA ASN A 78 5.66 11.28 13.43
C ASN A 78 4.67 11.95 12.46
N HIS A 79 3.56 12.43 13.00
CA HIS A 79 2.54 13.16 12.23
C HIS A 79 2.84 14.66 12.04
N SER A 80 4.00 15.17 12.49
CA SER A 80 4.24 16.62 12.60
C SER A 80 5.53 17.14 11.96
N SER A 81 6.41 16.30 11.43
CA SER A 81 7.66 16.78 10.82
C SER A 81 8.06 16.02 9.55
N LEU A 82 7.98 16.71 8.41
CA LEU A 82 8.38 16.22 7.09
C LEU A 82 9.90 16.23 6.86
N LEU A 83 10.71 16.68 7.82
CA LEU A 83 12.17 16.85 7.69
C LEU A 83 12.96 16.47 8.96
N ALA A 84 12.32 15.91 9.99
CA ALA A 84 13.06 15.46 11.17
C ALA A 84 13.36 13.97 11.06
N SER A 85 14.66 13.64 10.92
CA SER A 85 15.18 12.31 11.19
C SER A 85 14.76 11.87 12.59
N ASP A 86 14.38 10.59 12.72
CA ASP A 86 14.14 9.95 14.02
C ASP A 86 15.41 10.05 14.86
N ARG A 87 15.48 11.07 15.71
CA ARG A 87 16.42 11.08 16.82
C ARG A 87 15.74 10.23 17.88
N ALA A 88 15.97 8.91 17.82
CA ALA A 88 15.71 8.00 18.92
C ALA A 88 16.51 8.51 20.13
N THR A 89 15.90 9.44 20.86
CA THR A 89 16.42 9.88 22.15
C THR A 89 16.12 8.70 23.06
N SER A 90 17.13 7.88 23.29
CA SER A 90 17.16 6.96 24.42
C SER A 90 16.93 7.82 25.68
N LEU A 91 15.67 7.97 26.06
CA LEU A 91 15.28 8.57 27.33
C LEU A 91 15.57 7.52 28.39
N ILE A 92 16.81 7.55 28.89
CA ILE A 92 17.05 7.16 30.28
C ILE A 92 16.11 8.04 31.12
N PRO A 93 15.14 7.49 31.86
CA PRO A 93 14.28 8.33 32.68
C PRO A 93 15.12 8.91 33.83
N PRO A 94 15.17 10.24 34.01
CA PRO A 94 15.52 10.79 35.29
C PRO A 94 14.40 10.44 36.28
N SER A 95 14.82 10.07 37.48
CA SER A 95 14.00 9.82 38.68
C SER A 95 12.82 10.80 38.86
N ASP A 96 11.58 10.26 38.87
CA ASP A 96 10.32 10.73 39.48
C ASP A 96 9.77 12.17 39.17
N PRO A 97 8.45 12.43 39.36
CA PRO A 97 7.27 11.66 38.91
C PRO A 97 6.21 12.53 38.16
N THR A 98 5.45 11.89 37.23
CA THR A 98 4.07 12.16 36.73
C THR A 98 3.65 13.56 36.17
N PRO A 99 2.81 13.62 35.09
CA PRO A 99 1.38 13.21 35.08
C PRO A 99 0.97 12.30 33.88
N LEU A 100 0.22 11.21 34.09
CA LEU A 100 -1.26 11.06 34.11
C LEU A 100 -1.99 11.19 32.74
N ILE A 101 -2.31 10.04 32.12
CA ILE A 101 -3.58 9.84 31.39
C ILE A 101 -4.12 8.46 31.82
N ALA A 102 -5.19 8.46 32.62
CA ALA A 102 -5.91 7.27 33.03
C ALA A 102 -7.13 7.07 32.12
N ILE A 103 -7.19 5.94 31.40
CA ILE A 103 -8.43 5.41 30.85
C ILE A 103 -8.73 4.15 31.66
N ALA A 104 -9.72 4.25 32.55
CA ALA A 104 -10.22 3.11 33.31
C ALA A 104 -11.26 2.38 32.46
N ASP A 105 -11.00 1.11 32.11
CA ASP A 105 -12.05 0.21 31.66
C ASP A 105 -12.30 -0.87 32.71
N LYS A 106 -13.57 -1.16 32.97
CA LYS A 106 -14.09 -1.66 34.26
C LYS A 106 -14.43 -3.15 34.24
N SER A 107 -13.82 -3.96 33.37
CA SER A 107 -14.14 -5.39 33.29
C SER A 107 -12.90 -6.25 33.07
N LEU A 108 -12.34 -6.81 34.14
CA LEU A 108 -11.59 -8.09 34.17
C LEU A 108 -11.06 -8.31 35.60
N THR A 109 -11.95 -8.61 36.55
CA THR A 109 -11.59 -9.12 37.87
C THR A 109 -11.64 -10.63 37.86
N THR A 110 -10.49 -11.27 37.61
CA THR A 110 -9.96 -12.49 38.29
C THR A 110 -8.74 -13.03 37.53
N VAL A 111 -7.58 -13.08 38.18
CA VAL A 111 -6.42 -13.85 37.70
C VAL A 111 -5.86 -14.64 38.89
N ASP A 112 -5.92 -15.97 38.78
CA ASP A 112 -5.32 -16.91 39.73
C ASP A 112 -3.78 -16.82 39.70
N VAL A 113 -3.17 -16.84 40.87
CA VAL A 113 -1.71 -16.72 41.05
C VAL A 113 -1.06 -18.10 40.90
N VAL A 114 -0.26 -18.31 39.84
CA VAL A 114 0.70 -19.43 39.74
C VAL A 114 2.12 -18.88 39.92
N PRO A 115 2.98 -19.46 40.78
CA PRO A 115 4.35 -18.96 40.98
C PRO A 115 5.25 -19.36 39.80
N VAL A 116 5.90 -18.37 39.18
CA VAL A 116 6.92 -18.58 38.14
C VAL A 116 8.30 -18.76 38.79
N ALA A 117 8.99 -19.84 38.43
CA ALA A 117 10.33 -20.16 38.89
C ALA A 117 11.40 -19.26 38.25
N THR A 118 12.49 -19.08 39.00
CA THR A 118 13.67 -18.22 38.79
C THR A 118 14.27 -18.29 37.37
N PRO A 119 14.66 -17.16 36.74
CA PRO A 119 15.19 -17.14 35.38
C PRO A 119 16.67 -17.58 35.33
N SER A 120 16.94 -18.67 34.61
CA SER A 120 18.27 -19.10 34.18
C SER A 120 18.71 -18.35 32.92
N ALA A 121 19.97 -17.90 32.91
CA ALA A 121 20.85 -17.38 31.84
C ALA A 121 20.31 -17.11 30.41
N PRO A 122 20.81 -16.05 29.73
CA PRO A 122 20.38 -15.68 28.38
C PRO A 122 20.81 -16.75 27.37
N VAL A 123 19.83 -17.47 26.82
CA VAL A 123 20.03 -18.34 25.67
C VAL A 123 20.09 -17.44 24.44
N THR A 124 21.25 -17.40 23.78
CA THR A 124 21.42 -16.82 22.44
C THR A 124 20.63 -17.67 21.45
N ALA A 125 19.33 -17.41 21.34
CA ALA A 125 18.49 -18.07 20.35
C ALA A 125 18.85 -17.52 18.96
N ALA A 126 19.49 -18.36 18.14
CA ALA A 126 19.62 -18.09 16.72
C ALA A 126 18.20 -17.85 16.16
N VAL A 127 17.95 -16.65 15.61
CA VAL A 127 16.66 -16.30 15.01
C VAL A 127 16.44 -17.25 13.82
N PRO A 128 15.47 -18.17 13.87
CA PRO A 128 15.22 -19.06 12.76
C PRO A 128 14.72 -18.23 11.57
N SER A 129 15.33 -18.43 10.40
CA SER A 129 14.87 -17.84 9.15
C SER A 129 13.44 -18.29 8.87
N LYS A 130 12.48 -17.36 9.00
CA LYS A 130 11.06 -17.65 8.76
C LYS A 130 10.87 -17.96 7.26
N PRO A 131 10.29 -19.11 6.89
CA PRO A 131 10.09 -19.45 5.48
C PRO A 131 9.09 -18.50 4.83
N ILE A 132 9.37 -18.10 3.59
CA ILE A 132 8.49 -17.27 2.77
C ILE A 132 7.17 -18.02 2.57
N THR A 133 6.08 -17.35 2.93
CA THR A 133 4.71 -17.85 2.81
C THR A 133 4.09 -17.32 1.50
N LEU A 134 3.56 -18.24 0.68
CA LEU A 134 2.92 -17.93 -0.61
C LEU A 134 1.39 -17.97 -0.56
N LEU A 135 0.82 -18.50 0.52
CA LEU A 135 -0.62 -18.67 0.70
C LEU A 135 -1.10 -17.92 1.95
N PRO A 136 -2.28 -17.29 1.91
CA PRO A 136 -2.80 -16.56 3.05
C PRO A 136 -3.05 -17.50 4.24
N ARG A 137 -2.68 -17.06 5.44
CA ARG A 137 -3.02 -17.79 6.67
C ARG A 137 -4.39 -17.34 7.16
N ARG A 138 -5.03 -18.17 8.00
CA ARG A 138 -6.36 -17.83 8.58
C ARG A 138 -6.37 -16.49 9.29
N HIS A 139 -5.27 -16.09 9.93
CA HIS A 139 -5.16 -14.81 10.63
C HIS A 139 -5.24 -13.58 9.71
N HIS A 140 -4.90 -13.68 8.43
CA HIS A 140 -5.12 -12.60 7.44
C HIS A 140 -6.61 -12.31 7.21
N PHE A 141 -7.49 -13.25 7.57
CA PHE A 141 -8.95 -13.11 7.51
C PHE A 141 -9.58 -12.81 8.88
N LEU A 142 -8.80 -12.74 9.97
CA LEU A 142 -9.29 -12.40 11.31
C LEU A 142 -9.28 -10.90 11.56
N PRO A 143 -10.16 -10.38 12.44
CA PRO A 143 -10.52 -8.96 12.52
C PRO A 143 -9.46 -8.10 13.23
N HIS A 144 -8.34 -7.88 12.58
CA HIS A 144 -7.53 -6.68 12.80
C HIS A 144 -7.76 -5.74 11.62
N HIS A 145 -8.56 -4.69 11.85
CA HIS A 145 -9.17 -3.86 10.81
C HIS A 145 -8.18 -3.24 9.78
N LEU A 146 -6.91 -3.01 10.15
CA LEU A 146 -5.93 -2.34 9.26
C LEU A 146 -5.18 -3.31 8.34
N GLN A 147 -4.63 -4.42 8.87
CA GLN A 147 -3.96 -5.44 8.04
C GLN A 147 -4.90 -6.07 7.01
N GLN A 148 -6.20 -6.13 7.31
CA GLN A 148 -7.21 -6.60 6.36
C GLN A 148 -7.36 -5.68 5.15
N LEU A 149 -7.25 -4.35 5.32
CA LEU A 149 -7.40 -3.38 4.23
C LEU A 149 -6.21 -3.44 3.27
N ALA A 150 -4.98 -3.47 3.80
CA ALA A 150 -3.76 -3.63 3.00
C ALA A 150 -3.77 -4.94 2.20
N PHE A 151 -4.14 -6.04 2.85
CA PHE A 151 -4.24 -7.35 2.21
C PHE A 151 -5.29 -7.35 1.10
N LEU A 152 -6.48 -6.83 1.39
CA LEU A 152 -7.57 -6.76 0.41
C LEU A 152 -7.20 -5.85 -0.76
N ALA A 153 -6.55 -4.72 -0.51
CA ALA A 153 -6.06 -3.82 -1.54
C ALA A 153 -5.02 -4.50 -2.44
N ALA A 154 -4.01 -5.16 -1.86
CA ALA A 154 -3.00 -5.88 -2.60
C ALA A 154 -3.60 -7.03 -3.44
N LEU A 155 -4.59 -7.74 -2.89
CA LEU A 155 -5.29 -8.83 -3.60
C LEU A 155 -6.12 -8.31 -4.78
N ILE A 156 -6.92 -7.26 -4.57
CA ILE A 156 -7.71 -6.63 -5.65
C ILE A 156 -6.79 -6.10 -6.74
N ASN A 157 -5.69 -5.44 -6.34
CA ASN A 157 -4.72 -4.90 -7.29
C ASN A 157 -4.02 -6.01 -8.08
N LEU A 158 -3.68 -7.15 -7.46
CA LEU A 158 -3.11 -8.31 -8.14
C LEU A 158 -4.06 -8.87 -9.21
N PHE A 159 -5.33 -9.08 -8.87
CA PHE A 159 -6.33 -9.51 -9.86
C PHE A 159 -6.53 -8.48 -10.98
N GLY A 160 -6.59 -7.19 -10.63
CA GLY A 160 -6.65 -6.11 -11.60
C GLY A 160 -5.50 -6.14 -12.60
N ASN A 161 -4.27 -6.37 -12.12
CA ASN A 161 -3.08 -6.45 -12.98
C ASN A 161 -3.01 -7.72 -13.81
N LEU A 162 -3.47 -8.86 -13.27
CA LEU A 162 -3.62 -10.10 -14.04
C LEU A 162 -4.59 -9.94 -15.21
N ILE A 163 -5.63 -9.11 -15.05
CA ILE A 163 -6.59 -8.78 -16.12
C ILE A 163 -6.01 -7.73 -17.09
N TYR A 164 -5.24 -6.77 -16.58
CA TYR A 164 -4.63 -5.71 -17.42
C TYR A 164 -3.61 -6.26 -18.40
N PHE A 165 -2.78 -7.19 -17.94
CA PHE A 165 -1.68 -7.74 -18.72
C PHE A 165 -2.12 -8.26 -20.11
N PRO A 166 -3.10 -9.18 -20.24
CA PRO A 166 -3.56 -9.65 -21.55
C PRO A 166 -4.20 -8.54 -22.40
N SER A 167 -4.85 -7.54 -21.79
CA SER A 167 -5.39 -6.38 -22.52
C SER A 167 -4.28 -5.63 -23.27
N THR A 168 -3.13 -5.41 -22.62
CA THR A 168 -2.00 -4.72 -23.25
C THR A 168 -1.33 -5.52 -24.37
N ILE A 169 -1.39 -6.86 -24.34
CA ILE A 169 -0.91 -7.71 -25.44
C ILE A 169 -1.82 -7.53 -26.67
N VAL A 170 -3.13 -7.47 -26.46
CA VAL A 170 -4.13 -7.25 -27.52
C VAL A 170 -3.97 -5.88 -28.17
N SER A 171 -3.51 -4.88 -27.41
CA SER A 171 -3.17 -3.54 -27.89
C SER A 171 -1.99 -3.48 -28.86
N LEU A 172 -1.16 -4.54 -28.97
CA LEU A 172 -0.01 -4.52 -29.86
C LEU A 172 -0.44 -4.46 -31.34
N PRO A 173 0.16 -3.59 -32.19
CA PRO A 173 -0.24 -3.46 -33.58
C PRO A 173 -0.26 -4.77 -34.39
N PRO A 174 0.72 -5.71 -34.23
CA PRO A 174 0.69 -6.99 -34.93
C PRO A 174 -0.49 -7.89 -34.54
N VAL A 175 -0.99 -7.78 -33.31
CA VAL A 175 -2.13 -8.56 -32.80
C VAL A 175 -3.42 -7.89 -33.23
N GLN A 176 -3.51 -6.56 -33.06
CA GLN A 176 -4.66 -5.76 -33.46
C GLN A 176 -4.98 -5.91 -34.97
N ALA A 177 -3.96 -6.02 -35.82
CA ALA A 177 -4.13 -6.22 -37.26
C ALA A 177 -4.77 -7.58 -37.64
N ARG A 178 -4.82 -8.54 -36.72
CA ARG A 178 -5.28 -9.92 -36.95
C ARG A 178 -6.62 -10.24 -36.30
N ILE A 179 -7.14 -9.33 -35.47
CA ILE A 179 -8.41 -9.52 -34.75
C ILE A 179 -9.46 -8.54 -35.25
N SER A 180 -10.72 -8.95 -35.21
CA SER A 180 -11.80 -8.06 -35.64
C SER A 180 -12.03 -6.93 -34.61
N PRO A 181 -12.58 -5.78 -35.03
CA PRO A 181 -12.77 -4.62 -34.14
C PRO A 181 -13.62 -4.93 -32.89
N ILE A 182 -14.57 -5.85 -33.00
CA ILE A 182 -15.40 -6.27 -31.87
C ILE A 182 -14.60 -7.06 -30.82
N HIS A 183 -13.71 -7.96 -31.26
CA HIS A 183 -12.83 -8.69 -30.34
C HIS A 183 -11.85 -7.74 -29.68
N PHE A 184 -11.28 -6.79 -30.43
CA PHE A 184 -10.43 -5.74 -29.87
C PHE A 184 -11.17 -4.92 -28.80
N ARG A 185 -12.44 -4.54 -29.06
CA ARG A 185 -13.26 -3.78 -28.11
C ARG A 185 -13.35 -4.45 -26.75
N TYR A 186 -13.63 -5.75 -26.70
CA TYR A 186 -13.77 -6.47 -25.44
C TYR A 186 -12.41 -6.88 -24.86
N ALA A 187 -11.53 -7.46 -25.66
CA ALA A 187 -10.27 -7.99 -25.18
C ALA A 187 -9.27 -6.88 -24.78
N ASN A 188 -9.36 -5.68 -25.35
CA ASN A 188 -8.59 -4.53 -24.92
C ASN A 188 -9.36 -3.68 -23.90
N TRP A 189 -10.38 -2.94 -24.36
CA TRP A 189 -10.99 -1.87 -23.58
C TRP A 189 -11.83 -2.37 -22.41
N PHE A 190 -12.63 -3.41 -22.60
CA PHE A 190 -13.46 -3.94 -21.51
C PHE A 190 -12.61 -4.56 -20.39
N LEU A 191 -11.56 -5.31 -20.73
CA LEU A 191 -10.59 -5.80 -19.74
C LEU A 191 -9.86 -4.65 -19.04
N GLN A 192 -9.47 -3.60 -19.78
CA GLN A 192 -8.89 -2.40 -19.17
C GLN A 192 -9.84 -1.74 -18.16
N ILE A 193 -11.14 -1.63 -18.46
CA ILE A 193 -12.14 -1.07 -17.53
C ILE A 193 -12.18 -1.88 -16.23
N ILE A 194 -12.31 -3.21 -16.31
CA ILE A 194 -12.38 -4.08 -15.13
C ILE A 194 -11.09 -3.96 -14.31
N SER A 195 -9.94 -4.02 -14.98
CA SER A 195 -8.65 -3.86 -14.33
C SER A 195 -8.52 -2.51 -13.61
N SER A 196 -8.85 -1.41 -14.30
CA SER A 196 -8.70 -0.06 -13.76
C SER A 196 -9.66 0.22 -12.62
N LEU A 197 -10.85 -0.39 -12.64
CA LEU A 197 -11.78 -0.37 -11.52
C LEU A 197 -11.17 -1.05 -10.29
N GLY A 198 -10.51 -2.20 -10.47
CA GLY A 198 -9.76 -2.88 -9.42
C GLY A 198 -8.63 -2.02 -8.86
N MET A 199 -7.80 -1.43 -9.72
CA MET A 199 -6.72 -0.51 -9.30
C MET A 199 -7.25 0.70 -8.52
N TRP A 200 -8.37 1.28 -8.98
CA TRP A 200 -9.00 2.41 -8.31
C TRP A 200 -9.55 2.05 -6.93
N LEU A 201 -10.27 0.92 -6.81
CA LEU A 201 -10.79 0.43 -5.53
C LEU A 201 -9.67 0.05 -4.56
N ALA A 202 -8.63 -0.64 -5.03
CA ALA A 202 -7.45 -0.95 -4.23
C ALA A 202 -6.78 0.32 -3.70
N SER A 203 -6.65 1.35 -4.53
CA SER A 203 -6.06 2.62 -4.13
C SER A 203 -6.92 3.35 -3.09
N LEU A 204 -8.25 3.31 -3.20
CA LEU A 204 -9.16 3.87 -2.19
C LEU A 204 -9.04 3.15 -0.84
N LEU A 205 -8.84 1.83 -0.85
CA LEU A 205 -8.58 1.06 0.37
C LEU A 205 -7.26 1.50 1.02
N LEU A 206 -6.19 1.70 0.26
CA LEU A 206 -4.91 2.20 0.79
C LEU A 206 -5.02 3.64 1.32
N VAL A 207 -5.80 4.51 0.66
CA VAL A 207 -6.12 5.84 1.21
C VAL A 207 -6.87 5.70 2.54
N SER A 208 -7.79 4.74 2.67
CA SER A 208 -8.52 4.51 3.92
C SER A 208 -7.64 3.97 5.04
N GLU A 209 -6.60 3.20 4.70
CA GLU A 209 -5.63 2.66 5.66
C GLU A 209 -4.76 3.77 6.27
N THR A 210 -4.40 4.77 5.47
CA THR A 210 -3.50 5.85 5.90
C THR A 210 -4.18 6.94 6.75
N GLN A 211 -5.50 6.92 6.90
CA GLN A 211 -6.25 7.94 7.63
C GLN A 211 -7.13 7.34 8.74
N ILE A 212 -7.16 7.98 9.91
CA ILE A 212 -7.92 7.51 11.08
C ILE A 212 -9.44 7.56 10.83
N ARG A 213 -9.90 8.52 10.03
CA ARG A 213 -11.32 8.70 9.69
C ARG A 213 -11.43 8.99 8.20
N TRP A 214 -12.40 8.36 7.54
CA TRP A 214 -12.64 8.47 6.09
C TRP A 214 -12.79 9.92 5.57
N TRP A 215 -13.19 10.86 6.42
CA TRP A 215 -13.43 12.26 6.07
C TRP A 215 -12.29 13.22 6.45
N ARG A 216 -11.23 12.72 7.11
CA ARG A 216 -10.09 13.54 7.55
C ARG A 216 -8.83 13.11 6.80
N PRO A 217 -8.50 13.79 5.69
CA PRO A 217 -7.24 13.55 4.97
C PRO A 217 -6.02 13.62 5.88
N ALA A 218 -5.09 12.68 5.68
CA ALA A 218 -3.83 12.62 6.42
C ALA A 218 -2.69 13.29 5.63
N PHE A 219 -2.82 14.59 5.35
CA PHE A 219 -1.86 15.33 4.50
C PHE A 219 -0.40 15.29 5.00
N GLY A 220 -0.17 15.01 6.28
CA GLY A 220 1.17 14.86 6.87
C GLY A 220 1.82 13.50 6.67
N VAL A 221 1.13 12.53 6.05
CA VAL A 221 1.62 11.16 5.85
C VAL A 221 1.95 10.95 4.38
N VAL A 222 3.19 10.56 4.07
CA VAL A 222 3.65 10.32 2.68
C VAL A 222 2.83 9.21 2.02
N GLY A 223 2.57 8.10 2.73
CA GLY A 223 1.69 7.02 2.28
C GLY A 223 0.28 7.46 1.85
N TRP A 224 -0.27 8.53 2.45
CA TRP A 224 -1.57 9.07 2.04
C TRP A 224 -1.49 9.70 0.65
N TRP A 225 -0.43 10.48 0.37
CA TRP A 225 -0.20 11.08 -0.95
C TRP A 225 0.07 10.03 -2.02
N ILE A 226 0.88 9.01 -1.71
CA ILE A 226 1.13 7.86 -2.60
C ILE A 226 -0.20 7.22 -2.99
N SER A 227 -1.05 6.92 -2.01
CA SER A 227 -2.33 6.26 -2.23
C SER A 227 -3.30 7.15 -3.02
N MET A 228 -3.34 8.45 -2.75
CA MET A 228 -4.18 9.41 -3.49
C MET A 228 -3.74 9.63 -4.94
N LEU A 229 -2.43 9.63 -5.20
CA LEU A 229 -1.89 9.68 -6.55
C LEU A 229 -2.21 8.39 -7.32
N ASN A 230 -2.18 7.23 -6.65
CA ASN A 230 -2.66 5.97 -7.22
C ASN A 230 -4.17 5.97 -7.49
N VAL A 231 -4.99 6.59 -6.62
CA VAL A 231 -6.44 6.81 -6.90
C VAL A 231 -6.61 7.64 -8.17
N THR A 232 -5.84 8.71 -8.33
CA THR A 232 -5.86 9.53 -9.55
C THR A 232 -5.41 8.73 -10.77
N GLY A 233 -4.36 7.93 -10.61
CA GLY A 233 -3.85 7.00 -11.63
C GLY A 233 -4.90 6.03 -12.13
N GLY A 234 -5.47 5.25 -11.20
CA GLY A 234 -6.50 4.25 -11.49
C GLY A 234 -7.77 4.87 -12.07
N PHE A 235 -8.18 6.04 -11.59
CA PHE A 235 -9.33 6.75 -12.15
C PHE A 235 -9.07 7.25 -13.57
N GLY A 236 -7.88 7.77 -13.87
CA GLY A 236 -7.49 8.17 -15.23
C GLY A 236 -7.51 6.98 -16.19
N PHE A 237 -6.99 5.83 -15.77
CA PHE A 237 -7.03 4.58 -16.54
C PHE A 237 -8.47 4.06 -16.75
N LEU A 238 -9.32 4.19 -15.73
CA LEU A 238 -10.73 3.80 -15.80
C LEU A 238 -11.50 4.65 -16.82
N ILE A 239 -11.36 5.98 -16.76
CA ILE A 239 -11.97 6.89 -17.73
C ILE A 239 -11.40 6.65 -19.12
N SER A 240 -10.08 6.43 -19.26
CA SER A 240 -9.45 6.04 -20.52
C SER A 240 -10.13 4.80 -21.12
N GLY A 241 -10.30 3.74 -20.32
CA GLY A 241 -10.95 2.50 -20.74
C GLY A 241 -12.39 2.71 -21.19
N ILE A 242 -13.18 3.46 -20.42
CA ILE A 242 -14.59 3.77 -20.73
C ILE A 242 -14.71 4.55 -22.04
N LEU A 243 -13.93 5.62 -22.19
CA LEU A 243 -13.97 6.46 -23.38
C LEU A 243 -13.42 5.73 -24.61
N GLY A 244 -12.37 4.91 -24.45
CA GLY A 244 -11.82 4.06 -25.51
C GLY A 244 -12.80 2.97 -25.95
N TYR A 245 -13.52 2.36 -25.01
CA TYR A 245 -14.58 1.40 -25.30
C TYR A 245 -15.74 2.03 -26.09
N ALA A 246 -16.07 3.29 -25.82
CA ALA A 246 -17.10 4.03 -26.55
C ALA A 246 -16.60 4.53 -27.92
N ALA A 247 -15.33 4.94 -28.01
CA ALA A 247 -14.71 5.47 -29.22
C ALA A 247 -14.11 4.39 -30.15
N TYR A 248 -14.31 3.10 -29.88
CA TYR A 248 -13.60 2.01 -30.56
C TYR A 248 -13.77 1.98 -32.08
N THR A 249 -14.83 2.59 -32.62
CA THR A 249 -15.09 2.73 -34.06
C THR A 249 -14.46 3.97 -34.69
N ASP A 250 -14.06 4.95 -33.88
CA ASP A 250 -13.53 6.26 -34.32
C ASP A 250 -12.22 6.59 -33.57
N ILE A 251 -11.15 5.94 -34.02
CA ILE A 251 -9.81 5.97 -33.40
C ILE A 251 -9.09 7.34 -33.62
N CYS A 252 -9.65 8.23 -34.44
CA CYS A 252 -9.15 9.59 -34.63
C CYS A 252 -10.11 10.66 -34.07
N GLY A 253 -11.21 10.22 -33.46
CA GLY A 253 -12.28 11.09 -32.98
C GLY A 253 -11.92 11.88 -31.73
N PRO A 254 -12.70 12.92 -31.41
CA PRO A 254 -12.53 13.71 -30.20
C PRO A 254 -12.69 12.88 -28.92
N LEU A 255 -13.49 11.81 -28.96
CA LEU A 255 -13.70 10.91 -27.83
C LEU A 255 -12.46 10.03 -27.57
N TYR A 256 -11.82 9.54 -28.63
CA TYR A 256 -10.57 8.79 -28.54
C TYR A 256 -9.43 9.67 -28.00
N LEU A 257 -9.33 10.92 -28.46
CA LEU A 257 -8.35 11.87 -27.92
C LEU A 257 -8.55 12.09 -26.41
N ARG A 258 -9.80 12.22 -25.94
CA ARG A 258 -10.11 12.34 -24.50
C ARG A 258 -9.72 11.08 -23.71
N SER A 259 -9.89 9.89 -24.30
CA SER A 259 -9.41 8.63 -23.72
C SER A 259 -7.88 8.67 -23.53
N MET A 260 -7.14 9.08 -24.55
CA MET A 260 -5.67 9.18 -24.49
C MET A 260 -5.19 10.21 -23.45
N VAL A 261 -5.87 11.36 -23.33
CA VAL A 261 -5.57 12.37 -22.31
C VAL A 261 -5.83 11.82 -20.90
N ALA A 262 -6.93 11.11 -20.68
CA ALA A 262 -7.21 10.46 -19.40
C ALA A 262 -6.15 9.40 -19.04
N ASN A 263 -5.72 8.62 -20.04
CA ASN A 263 -4.64 7.66 -19.89
C ASN A 263 -3.33 8.34 -19.48
N PHE A 264 -2.98 9.45 -20.16
CA PHE A 264 -1.79 10.23 -19.87
C PHE A 264 -1.79 10.78 -18.43
N ILE A 265 -2.91 11.37 -18.00
CA ILE A 265 -3.07 11.85 -16.60
C ILE A 265 -2.91 10.68 -15.63
N GLY A 266 -3.51 9.52 -15.94
CA GLY A 266 -3.40 8.33 -15.12
C GLY A 266 -1.95 7.85 -14.97
N CYS A 267 -1.18 7.85 -16.07
CA CYS A 267 0.25 7.50 -16.04
C CYS A 267 1.05 8.43 -15.12
N TRP A 268 0.76 9.75 -15.17
CA TRP A 268 1.41 10.71 -14.28
C TRP A 268 1.06 10.49 -12.81
N GLY A 269 -0.19 10.13 -12.50
CA GLY A 269 -0.59 9.76 -11.14
C GLY A 269 0.27 8.61 -10.59
N PHE A 270 0.34 7.50 -11.32
CA PHE A 270 1.15 6.35 -10.93
C PHE A 270 2.66 6.66 -10.90
N PHE A 271 3.16 7.46 -11.84
CA PHE A 271 4.57 7.82 -11.90
C PHE A 271 5.01 8.65 -10.68
N ILE A 272 4.25 9.68 -10.31
CA ILE A 272 4.56 10.50 -9.14
C ILE A 272 4.41 9.67 -7.86
N ALA A 273 3.40 8.81 -7.77
CA ALA A 273 3.24 7.89 -6.64
C ALA A 273 4.46 6.96 -6.49
N ALA A 274 4.99 6.44 -7.58
CA ALA A 274 6.19 5.59 -7.58
C ALA A 274 7.45 6.35 -7.10
N ILE A 275 7.60 7.63 -7.47
CA ILE A 275 8.70 8.47 -6.96
C ILE A 275 8.57 8.67 -5.45
N LEU A 276 7.37 8.97 -4.95
CA LEU A 276 7.14 9.13 -3.51
C LEU A 276 7.33 7.82 -2.74
N MET A 277 6.93 6.69 -3.32
CA MET A 277 7.14 5.36 -2.74
C MET A 277 8.63 5.01 -2.67
N TRP A 278 9.41 5.41 -3.68
CA TRP A 278 10.86 5.27 -3.61
C TRP A 278 11.45 6.12 -2.47
N TYR A 279 11.01 7.37 -2.33
CA TYR A 279 11.40 8.24 -1.21
C TYR A 279 11.05 7.61 0.15
N GLU A 280 9.82 7.12 0.32
CA GLU A 280 9.37 6.44 1.54
C GLU A 280 10.21 5.19 1.86
N ALA A 281 10.61 4.43 0.84
CA ALA A 281 11.45 3.26 1.01
C ALA A 281 12.87 3.61 1.48
N THR A 282 13.41 4.78 1.10
CA THR A 282 14.77 5.22 1.50
C THR A 282 14.85 5.76 2.92
N GLU A 283 13.79 6.35 3.45
CA GLU A 283 13.75 6.90 4.82
C GLU A 283 13.51 5.82 5.91
N LYS A 284 13.33 4.55 5.52
CA LYS A 284 12.99 3.44 6.43
C LYS A 284 14.10 3.12 7.46
N PHE A 285 15.32 3.59 7.25
CA PHE A 285 16.45 3.44 8.19
C PHE A 285 17.09 4.81 8.48
N PRO A 286 16.67 5.54 9.54
CA PRO A 286 17.39 6.72 9.97
C PRO A 286 18.83 6.31 10.31
N VAL A 287 19.81 6.89 9.63
CA VAL A 287 21.23 6.71 9.97
C VAL A 287 21.43 7.33 11.34
N VAL A 288 21.52 6.50 12.38
CA VAL A 288 21.81 6.96 13.73
C VAL A 288 23.27 7.41 13.73
N ASP A 289 23.49 8.73 13.65
CA ASP A 289 24.82 9.32 13.76
C ASP A 289 25.27 9.14 15.21
N VAL A 290 26.11 8.13 15.46
CA VAL A 290 26.71 7.87 16.77
C VAL A 290 27.82 8.90 16.98
N ARG A 291 27.46 10.05 17.56
CA ARG A 291 28.42 11.00 18.15
C ARG A 291 28.38 10.96 19.65
#